data_AF-A0A3S4LU54-F1
#
_entry.id   AF-A0A3S4LU54-F1
#
_cell.length_a   1.000
_cell.length_b   1.000
_cell.length_c   1.000
_cell.angle_alpha   90.00
_cell.angle_beta   90.00
_cell.angle_gamma   90.00
#
_symmetry.space_group_name_H-M   'P 1'
#
loop_
_entity.id
_entity.type
_entity.pdbx_description
1 polymer ?
#
loop_
_entity_poly.entity_id
_entity_poly.type
_entity_poly.pdbx_seq_one_letter_code
_entity_poly.pdbx_strand_id
1 'polypeptide(L)'
;MSNRKYFGTDGIRGRVGNAPITPDFVLKLGWAAGKVLARHGSRKIIIGKDTRISGYMLESALEAGLAAAGLSASFTGPMPTPAVAYLTRTFRAEAGIVISASHNPFYDNGIKFFSIDGTKLPDDVEEAIEAEMEKEITCVDSAELGKASRIVDAAGRYIEFCKGTFPNELSLNGLKVVVDCANGATYHIAPNVLRELGATVIAIGCEPNGVNINEEVGATDVRALQARVLAEKADLGIALDGDGDRVIMVDHEGNKGRWRSDHVYHRARRAAPGATARRRGGDADEQYGAGAGAQAAWHSVWPGRKWATATCWKNCRKKAGASARKTLVTLFCWIKRPLATVL
;
A
#
# COMPACT_ATOMS: atom_id res chain seq x y z
N MET A 1 18.72 17.57 -14.88
CA MET A 1 17.32 17.56 -14.40
C MET A 1 16.50 17.00 -15.55
N SER A 2 15.79 15.88 -15.36
CA SER A 2 14.98 15.26 -16.41
C SER A 2 13.87 16.23 -16.85
N ASN A 3 13.79 16.55 -18.14
CA ASN A 3 12.79 17.44 -18.71
C ASN A 3 11.50 16.67 -19.06
N ARG A 4 10.90 16.02 -18.06
CA ARG A 4 9.68 15.20 -18.21
C ARG A 4 8.45 16.09 -18.40
N LYS A 5 7.62 15.78 -19.40
CA LYS A 5 6.43 16.57 -19.81
C LYS A 5 5.15 16.13 -19.11
N TYR A 6 5.00 14.83 -18.83
CA TYR A 6 3.78 14.23 -18.29
C TYR A 6 4.02 13.43 -17.00
N PHE A 7 5.13 12.70 -16.89
CA PHE A 7 5.43 11.90 -15.71
C PHE A 7 5.84 12.79 -14.52
N GLY A 8 5.04 12.73 -13.45
CA GLY A 8 5.35 13.34 -12.16
C GLY A 8 6.08 12.40 -11.20
N THR A 9 6.10 12.75 -9.91
CA THR A 9 6.77 11.96 -8.87
C THR A 9 6.23 10.52 -8.79
N ASP A 10 4.91 10.35 -8.90
CA ASP A 10 4.21 9.06 -8.76
C ASP A 10 3.22 8.84 -9.93
N GLY A 11 3.74 8.88 -11.16
CA GLY A 11 2.98 8.67 -12.40
C GLY A 11 2.34 9.95 -12.95
N ILE A 12 1.35 9.76 -13.83
CA ILE A 12 0.61 10.84 -14.50
C ILE A 12 -0.71 11.03 -13.76
N ARG A 13 -1.08 12.27 -13.38
CA ARG A 13 -2.32 12.56 -12.63
C ARG A 13 -2.97 13.84 -13.12
N GLY A 14 -4.29 13.92 -12.95
CA GLY A 14 -5.07 15.11 -13.27
C GLY A 14 -6.58 14.89 -13.15
N ARG A 15 -7.33 15.96 -13.39
CA ARG A 15 -8.80 15.89 -13.46
C ARG A 15 -9.21 15.15 -14.73
N VAL A 16 -10.11 14.18 -14.59
CA VAL A 16 -10.63 13.40 -15.73
C VAL A 16 -11.37 14.32 -16.69
N GLY A 17 -11.11 14.18 -17.99
CA GLY A 17 -11.67 15.01 -19.05
C GLY A 17 -10.81 16.23 -19.39
N ASN A 18 -9.82 16.56 -18.57
CA ASN A 18 -8.83 17.59 -18.86
C ASN A 18 -7.49 16.92 -19.18
N ALA A 19 -6.70 17.53 -20.07
CA ALA A 19 -5.36 17.02 -20.36
C ALA A 19 -4.49 16.97 -19.08
N PRO A 20 -3.71 15.90 -18.85
CA PRO A 20 -3.54 14.73 -19.72
C PRO A 20 -4.52 13.57 -19.46
N ILE A 21 -5.47 13.66 -18.53
CA ILE A 21 -6.35 12.53 -18.18
C ILE A 21 -7.59 12.50 -19.09
N THR A 22 -7.37 12.17 -20.37
CA THR A 22 -8.41 11.98 -21.39
C THR A 22 -8.29 10.59 -22.03
N PRO A 23 -9.38 10.03 -22.61
CA PRO A 23 -9.37 8.69 -23.20
C PRO A 23 -8.34 8.54 -24.33
N ASP A 24 -8.26 9.54 -25.21
CA ASP A 24 -7.34 9.57 -26.34
C ASP A 24 -5.88 9.62 -25.88
N PHE A 25 -5.56 10.43 -24.88
CA PHE A 25 -4.22 10.46 -24.28
C PHE A 25 -3.87 9.11 -23.66
N VAL A 26 -4.78 8.50 -22.91
CA VAL A 26 -4.51 7.22 -22.23
C VAL A 26 -4.39 6.06 -23.22
N LEU A 27 -5.14 6.08 -24.32
CA LEU A 27 -4.93 5.15 -25.43
C LEU A 27 -3.53 5.33 -26.03
N LYS A 28 -3.12 6.58 -26.29
CA LYS A 28 -1.78 6.88 -26.81
C LYS A 28 -0.67 6.46 -25.85
N LEU A 29 -0.85 6.72 -24.55
CA LEU A 29 0.05 6.31 -23.49
C LEU A 29 0.18 4.78 -23.41
N GLY A 30 -0.94 4.06 -23.45
CA GLY A 30 -0.94 2.59 -23.46
C GLY A 30 -0.18 2.02 -24.65
N TRP A 31 -0.40 2.59 -25.84
CA TRP A 31 0.34 2.23 -27.03
C TRP A 31 1.84 2.51 -26.92
N ALA A 32 2.22 3.72 -26.48
CA ALA A 32 3.62 4.12 -26.32
C ALA A 32 4.34 3.26 -25.28
N ALA A 33 3.72 3.03 -24.12
CA ALA A 33 4.21 2.11 -23.10
C ALA A 33 4.39 0.70 -23.67
N GLY A 34 3.42 0.21 -24.45
CA GLY A 34 3.52 -1.07 -25.15
C GLY A 34 4.73 -1.11 -26.08
N LYS A 35 4.96 -0.10 -26.92
CA LYS A 35 6.11 -0.06 -27.84
C LYS A 35 7.47 -0.06 -27.13
N VAL A 36 7.56 0.59 -25.97
CA VAL A 36 8.79 0.63 -25.16
C VAL A 36 9.00 -0.70 -24.42
N LEU A 37 7.95 -1.25 -23.80
CA LEU A 37 8.03 -2.45 -22.97
C LEU A 37 8.03 -3.76 -23.79
N ALA A 38 7.46 -3.78 -25.01
CA ALA A 38 7.41 -4.96 -25.90
C ALA A 38 8.77 -5.58 -26.21
N ARG A 39 9.87 -4.82 -26.00
CA ARG A 39 11.24 -5.24 -26.29
C ARG A 39 11.76 -6.31 -25.32
N HIS A 40 11.02 -6.58 -24.25
CA HIS A 40 11.42 -7.47 -23.18
C HIS A 40 10.32 -8.54 -22.97
N GLY A 41 10.75 -9.80 -22.83
CA GLY A 41 10.01 -10.83 -22.10
C GLY A 41 8.59 -11.19 -22.53
N SER A 42 7.69 -11.25 -21.53
CA SER A 42 6.46 -12.07 -21.53
C SER A 42 5.29 -11.46 -22.29
N ARG A 43 5.45 -10.21 -22.77
CA ARG A 43 4.40 -9.35 -23.37
C ARG A 43 3.14 -9.19 -22.50
N LYS A 44 3.20 -9.53 -21.22
CA LYS A 44 2.06 -9.49 -20.31
C LYS A 44 2.13 -8.25 -19.42
N ILE A 45 1.00 -7.55 -19.28
CA ILE A 45 0.86 -6.38 -18.41
C ILE A 45 -0.23 -6.67 -17.38
N ILE A 46 0.06 -6.46 -16.10
CA ILE A 46 -0.96 -6.53 -15.04
C ILE A 46 -1.59 -5.15 -14.89
N ILE A 47 -2.92 -5.07 -14.96
CA ILE A 47 -3.64 -3.81 -14.78
C ILE A 47 -4.56 -3.94 -13.55
N GLY A 48 -4.46 -2.98 -12.65
CA GLY A 48 -5.39 -2.79 -11.54
C GLY A 48 -5.86 -1.34 -11.46
N LYS A 49 -6.90 -1.13 -10.69
CA LYS A 49 -7.49 0.20 -10.51
C LYS A 49 -8.03 0.38 -9.10
N ASP A 50 -8.28 1.62 -8.72
CA ASP A 50 -9.16 1.89 -7.59
C ASP A 50 -10.64 1.86 -8.03
N THR A 51 -11.53 2.38 -7.19
CA THR A 51 -12.98 2.29 -7.34
C THR A 51 -13.58 3.46 -8.11
N ARG A 52 -12.77 4.39 -8.65
CA ARG A 52 -13.29 5.55 -9.40
C ARG A 52 -14.06 5.11 -10.64
N ILE A 53 -15.19 5.76 -10.90
CA ILE A 53 -16.00 5.52 -12.09
C ILE A 53 -15.23 5.75 -13.41
N SER A 54 -14.31 6.71 -13.42
CA SER A 54 -13.44 6.98 -14.57
C SER A 54 -12.48 5.83 -14.88
N GLY A 55 -12.22 4.95 -13.91
CA GLY A 55 -11.35 3.80 -14.08
C GLY A 55 -11.80 2.84 -15.18
N TYR A 56 -13.11 2.65 -15.41
CA TYR A 56 -13.61 1.80 -16.49
C TYR A 56 -13.23 2.32 -17.89
N MET A 57 -13.35 3.63 -18.07
CA MET A 57 -13.02 4.31 -19.32
C MET A 57 -11.52 4.27 -19.59
N LEU A 58 -10.70 4.62 -18.58
CA LEU A 58 -9.24 4.65 -18.72
C LEU A 58 -8.65 3.24 -18.89
N GLU A 59 -9.23 2.23 -18.22
CA GLU A 59 -8.83 0.82 -18.37
C GLU A 59 -9.05 0.33 -19.80
N SER A 60 -10.20 0.65 -20.39
CA SER A 60 -10.51 0.29 -21.78
C SER A 60 -9.61 0.99 -22.79
N ALA A 61 -9.28 2.28 -22.54
CA ALA A 61 -8.35 3.03 -23.38
C ALA A 61 -6.93 2.44 -23.34
N LEU A 62 -6.42 2.13 -22.13
CA LEU A 62 -5.13 1.46 -21.96
C LEU A 62 -5.10 0.10 -22.67
N GLU A 63 -6.16 -0.70 -22.51
CA GLU A 63 -6.29 -2.00 -23.17
C GLU A 63 -6.12 -1.89 -24.68
N ALA A 64 -6.86 -0.98 -25.32
CA ALA A 64 -6.80 -0.77 -26.76
C ALA A 64 -5.40 -0.35 -27.22
N GLY A 65 -4.76 0.58 -26.50
CA GLY A 65 -3.40 1.02 -26.82
C GLY A 65 -2.37 -0.11 -26.69
N LEU A 66 -2.41 -0.85 -25.58
CA LEU A 66 -1.49 -1.97 -25.33
C LEU A 66 -1.68 -3.10 -26.35
N ALA A 67 -2.92 -3.46 -26.67
CA ALA A 67 -3.23 -4.49 -27.64
C ALA A 67 -2.71 -4.14 -29.04
N ALA A 68 -2.88 -2.88 -29.47
CA ALA A 68 -2.35 -2.38 -30.74
C ALA A 68 -0.81 -2.42 -30.80
N ALA A 69 -0.13 -2.33 -29.65
CA ALA A 69 1.32 -2.49 -29.55
C ALA A 69 1.78 -3.96 -29.39
N GLY A 70 0.85 -4.92 -29.33
CA GLY A 70 1.13 -6.35 -29.21
C GLY A 70 1.26 -6.88 -27.76
N LEU A 71 0.86 -6.10 -26.76
CA LEU A 71 0.92 -6.47 -25.34
C LEU A 71 -0.42 -6.99 -24.85
N SER A 72 -0.39 -8.08 -24.09
CA SER A 72 -1.58 -8.68 -23.50
C SER A 72 -1.86 -8.13 -22.10
N ALA A 73 -3.05 -7.57 -21.89
CA ALA A 73 -3.50 -7.03 -20.60
C ALA A 73 -4.17 -8.12 -19.74
N SER A 74 -3.82 -8.17 -18.46
CA SER A 74 -4.45 -9.04 -17.46
C SER A 74 -5.02 -8.18 -16.33
N PHE A 75 -6.35 -8.12 -16.25
CA PHE A 75 -7.07 -7.25 -15.32
C PHE A 75 -7.31 -7.92 -13.98
N THR A 76 -7.02 -7.20 -12.91
CA THR A 76 -7.27 -7.62 -11.52
C THR A 76 -8.60 -7.11 -10.98
N GLY A 77 -9.23 -6.13 -11.65
CA GLY A 77 -10.34 -5.37 -11.09
C GLY A 77 -9.86 -4.33 -10.07
N PRO A 78 -10.74 -3.88 -9.15
CA PRO A 78 -10.32 -3.05 -8.03
C PRO A 78 -9.24 -3.74 -7.21
N MET A 79 -8.08 -3.12 -7.06
CA MET A 79 -6.91 -3.76 -6.45
C MET A 79 -5.95 -2.68 -5.93
N PRO A 80 -5.48 -2.73 -4.68
CA PRO A 80 -4.60 -1.69 -4.15
C PRO A 80 -3.26 -1.65 -4.90
N THR A 81 -2.67 -0.45 -4.98
CA THR A 81 -1.38 -0.20 -5.62
C THR A 81 -0.29 -1.23 -5.24
N PRO A 82 -0.04 -1.52 -3.94
CA PRO A 82 0.94 -2.55 -3.55
C PRO A 82 0.62 -3.97 -4.04
N ALA A 83 -0.65 -4.31 -4.26
CA ALA A 83 -1.02 -5.61 -4.79
C ALA A 83 -0.68 -5.73 -6.28
N VAL A 84 -0.88 -4.69 -7.08
CA VAL A 84 -0.47 -4.72 -8.50
C VAL A 84 1.04 -4.88 -8.63
N ALA A 85 1.83 -4.18 -7.81
CA ALA A 85 3.28 -4.36 -7.76
C ALA A 85 3.68 -5.81 -7.40
N TYR A 86 3.05 -6.40 -6.38
CA TYR A 86 3.26 -7.79 -5.99
C TYR A 86 2.87 -8.80 -7.09
N LEU A 87 1.70 -8.63 -7.70
CA LEU A 87 1.17 -9.52 -8.73
C LEU A 87 2.01 -9.44 -10.01
N THR A 88 2.53 -8.28 -10.36
CA THR A 88 3.45 -8.10 -11.50
C THR A 88 4.64 -9.04 -11.40
N ARG A 89 5.31 -9.06 -10.24
CA ARG A 89 6.43 -9.97 -9.97
C ARG A 89 6.00 -11.44 -9.99
N THR A 90 4.90 -11.74 -9.31
CA THR A 90 4.42 -13.13 -9.11
C THR A 90 3.98 -13.77 -10.43
N PHE A 91 3.37 -12.99 -11.32
CA PHE A 91 2.97 -13.44 -12.66
C PHE A 91 4.06 -13.31 -13.72
N ARG A 92 5.26 -12.82 -13.35
CA ARG A 92 6.39 -12.53 -14.27
C ARG A 92 5.94 -11.67 -15.45
N ALA A 93 5.10 -10.69 -15.15
CA ALA A 93 4.63 -9.72 -16.13
C ALA A 93 5.72 -8.67 -16.40
N GLU A 94 5.67 -8.07 -17.57
CA GLU A 94 6.64 -7.09 -18.02
C GLU A 94 6.54 -5.79 -17.21
N ALA A 95 5.31 -5.41 -16.89
CA ALA A 95 5.01 -4.27 -16.06
C ALA A 95 3.64 -4.41 -15.38
N GLY A 96 3.47 -3.62 -14.32
CA GLY A 96 2.20 -3.37 -13.66
C GLY A 96 1.72 -1.97 -13.96
N ILE A 97 0.42 -1.78 -14.16
CA ILE A 97 -0.20 -0.48 -14.32
C ILE A 97 -1.32 -0.33 -13.29
N VAL A 98 -1.31 0.79 -12.58
CA VAL A 98 -2.39 1.16 -11.64
C VAL A 98 -3.09 2.41 -12.14
N ILE A 99 -4.41 2.31 -12.27
CA ILE A 99 -5.30 3.43 -12.61
C ILE A 99 -5.84 4.00 -11.31
N SER A 100 -5.20 5.06 -10.80
CA SER A 100 -5.60 5.72 -9.56
C SER A 100 -4.96 7.09 -9.39
N ALA A 101 -5.67 8.01 -8.73
CA ALA A 101 -5.13 9.24 -8.16
C ALA A 101 -4.92 9.17 -6.63
N SER A 102 -4.82 7.96 -6.04
CA SER A 102 -4.58 7.74 -4.61
C SER A 102 -5.65 8.43 -3.74
N HIS A 103 -5.24 9.35 -2.87
CA HIS A 103 -6.09 10.07 -1.93
C HIS A 103 -6.89 11.25 -2.53
N ASN A 104 -6.75 11.53 -3.82
CA ASN A 104 -7.48 12.64 -4.46
C ASN A 104 -9.01 12.39 -4.50
N PRO A 105 -9.85 13.42 -4.66
CA PRO A 105 -11.30 13.28 -4.86
C PRO A 105 -11.65 12.52 -6.16
N PHE A 106 -12.83 11.91 -6.24
CA PHE A 106 -13.22 10.98 -7.31
C PHE A 106 -13.08 11.50 -8.76
N TYR A 107 -13.16 12.82 -8.95
CA TYR A 107 -13.06 13.46 -10.28
C TYR A 107 -11.63 13.55 -10.82
N ASP A 108 -10.63 13.26 -10.00
CA ASP A 108 -9.24 13.08 -10.43
C ASP A 108 -8.96 11.60 -10.74
N ASN A 109 -8.03 11.32 -11.64
CA ASN A 109 -7.47 9.99 -11.82
C ASN A 109 -6.01 10.08 -12.28
N GLY A 110 -5.37 8.95 -12.49
CA GLY A 110 -3.98 8.88 -12.90
C GLY A 110 -3.54 7.49 -13.29
N ILE A 111 -2.34 7.40 -13.86
CA ILE A 111 -1.72 6.16 -14.33
C ILE A 111 -0.33 6.06 -13.69
N LYS A 112 -0.11 4.97 -12.94
CA LYS A 112 1.18 4.61 -12.34
C LYS A 112 1.72 3.35 -13.02
N PHE A 113 3.01 3.32 -13.30
CA PHE A 113 3.68 2.15 -13.87
C PHE A 113 4.66 1.52 -12.88
N PHE A 114 4.74 0.20 -12.91
CA PHE A 114 5.65 -0.61 -12.15
C PHE A 114 6.47 -1.49 -13.09
N SER A 115 7.77 -1.62 -12.81
CA SER A 115 8.67 -2.53 -13.51
C SER A 115 8.34 -3.99 -13.19
N ILE A 116 9.02 -4.92 -13.87
CA ILE A 116 9.00 -6.35 -13.56
C ILE A 116 9.35 -6.66 -12.09
N ASP A 117 10.17 -5.81 -11.45
CA ASP A 117 10.57 -5.94 -10.04
C ASP A 117 9.53 -5.35 -9.08
N GLY A 118 8.42 -4.81 -9.59
CA GLY A 118 7.38 -4.14 -8.80
C GLY A 118 7.82 -2.78 -8.23
N THR A 119 8.92 -2.22 -8.71
CA THR A 119 9.39 -0.87 -8.40
C THR A 119 8.83 0.15 -9.38
N LYS A 120 8.93 1.45 -9.07
CA LYS A 120 8.66 2.51 -10.07
C LYS A 120 9.54 2.29 -11.31
N LEU A 121 9.01 2.60 -12.50
CA LEU A 121 9.83 2.60 -13.72
C LEU A 121 11.06 3.51 -13.57
N PRO A 122 12.23 3.09 -14.09
CA PRO A 122 13.39 3.95 -14.22
C PRO A 122 13.08 5.21 -15.05
N ASP A 123 13.76 6.31 -14.72
CA ASP A 123 13.53 7.61 -15.36
C ASP A 123 13.75 7.57 -16.90
N ASP A 124 14.74 6.80 -17.37
CA ASP A 124 15.03 6.62 -18.80
C ASP A 124 13.90 5.87 -19.54
N VAL A 125 13.21 4.95 -18.86
CA VAL A 125 12.03 4.28 -19.42
C VAL A 125 10.84 5.24 -19.51
N GLU A 126 10.61 6.08 -18.50
CA GLU A 126 9.57 7.11 -18.55
C GLU A 126 9.82 8.10 -19.70
N GLU A 127 11.07 8.57 -19.86
CA GLU A 127 11.47 9.45 -20.96
C GLU A 127 11.30 8.78 -22.34
N ALA A 128 11.62 7.49 -22.46
CA ALA A 128 11.39 6.74 -23.69
C ALA A 128 9.89 6.61 -24.03
N ILE A 129 9.03 6.45 -23.02
CA ILE A 129 7.57 6.43 -23.22
C ILE A 129 7.10 7.79 -23.71
N GLU A 130 7.51 8.90 -23.08
CA GLU A 130 7.14 10.25 -23.53
C GLU A 130 7.61 10.52 -24.97
N ALA A 131 8.83 10.12 -25.33
CA ALA A 131 9.33 10.26 -26.69
C ALA A 131 8.53 9.43 -27.71
N GLU A 132 8.04 8.26 -27.32
CA GLU A 132 7.19 7.42 -28.17
C GLU A 132 5.78 8.02 -28.32
N MET A 133 5.27 8.72 -27.30
CA MET A 133 3.96 9.39 -27.37
C MET A 133 3.86 10.48 -28.44
N GLU A 134 4.99 11.08 -28.84
CA GLU A 134 5.03 12.11 -29.90
C GLU A 134 4.94 11.52 -31.32
N LYS A 135 4.95 10.19 -31.47
CA LYS A 135 4.82 9.52 -32.78
C LYS A 135 3.37 9.31 -33.17
N GLU A 136 3.10 8.83 -34.39
CA GLU A 136 1.76 8.36 -34.79
C GLU A 136 1.45 6.97 -34.22
N ILE A 137 0.18 6.69 -33.92
CA ILE A 137 -0.24 5.35 -33.47
C ILE A 137 -0.14 4.40 -34.66
N THR A 138 0.47 3.23 -34.44
CA THR A 138 0.48 2.13 -35.40
C THR A 138 -0.06 0.85 -34.76
N CYS A 139 -0.54 -0.07 -35.57
CA CYS A 139 -0.99 -1.38 -35.12
C CYS A 139 0.03 -2.43 -35.55
N VAL A 140 0.31 -3.39 -34.67
CA VAL A 140 1.00 -4.63 -35.08
C VAL A 140 0.11 -5.44 -36.02
N ASP A 141 0.70 -6.42 -36.72
CA ASP A 141 -0.07 -7.36 -37.53
C ASP A 141 -1.19 -8.02 -36.72
N SER A 142 -2.32 -8.31 -37.36
CA SER A 142 -3.52 -8.81 -36.67
C SER A 142 -3.28 -10.10 -35.86
N ALA A 143 -2.32 -10.93 -36.28
CA ALA A 143 -1.93 -12.14 -35.56
C ALA A 143 -1.13 -11.88 -34.27
N GLU A 144 -0.49 -10.72 -34.17
CA GLU A 144 0.36 -10.30 -33.05
C GLU A 144 -0.37 -9.40 -32.05
N LEU A 145 -1.66 -9.11 -32.27
CA LEU A 145 -2.47 -8.31 -31.36
C LEU A 145 -2.49 -8.90 -29.95
N GLY A 146 -2.34 -8.02 -28.97
CA GLY A 146 -2.43 -8.38 -27.57
C GLY A 146 -3.83 -8.85 -27.17
N LYS A 147 -3.89 -9.78 -26.21
CA LYS A 147 -5.16 -10.31 -25.68
C LYS A 147 -5.49 -9.70 -24.32
N ALA A 148 -6.79 -9.55 -24.06
CA ALA A 148 -7.31 -9.18 -22.76
C ALA A 148 -7.75 -10.43 -21.97
N SER A 149 -7.45 -10.45 -20.66
CA SER A 149 -7.87 -11.51 -19.76
C SER A 149 -8.12 -10.97 -18.36
N ARG A 150 -8.87 -11.71 -17.53
CA ARG A 150 -9.15 -11.35 -16.14
C ARG A 150 -8.50 -12.35 -15.19
N ILE A 151 -7.87 -11.87 -14.12
CA ILE A 151 -7.28 -12.68 -13.06
C ILE A 151 -8.31 -12.81 -11.95
N VAL A 152 -9.07 -13.91 -11.98
CA VAL A 152 -10.21 -14.13 -11.07
C VAL A 152 -9.78 -14.29 -9.61
N ASP A 153 -8.59 -14.83 -9.36
CA ASP A 153 -8.07 -15.14 -8.02
C ASP A 153 -7.10 -14.09 -7.46
N ALA A 154 -7.00 -12.91 -8.09
CA ALA A 154 -6.03 -11.87 -7.72
C ALA A 154 -6.16 -11.42 -6.26
N ALA A 155 -7.39 -11.20 -5.80
CA ALA A 155 -7.67 -10.81 -4.41
C ALA A 155 -7.23 -11.89 -3.41
N GLY A 156 -7.58 -13.16 -3.67
CA GLY A 156 -7.18 -14.28 -2.82
C GLY A 156 -5.66 -14.43 -2.71
N ARG A 157 -4.94 -14.32 -3.84
CA ARG A 157 -3.47 -14.36 -3.85
C ARG A 157 -2.85 -13.26 -3.01
N TYR A 158 -3.37 -12.03 -3.12
CA TYR A 158 -2.85 -10.92 -2.34
C TYR A 158 -3.22 -11.03 -0.86
N ILE A 159 -4.44 -11.46 -0.52
CA ILE A 159 -4.86 -11.74 0.87
C ILE A 159 -3.93 -12.78 1.51
N GLU A 160 -3.66 -13.89 0.83
CA GLU A 160 -2.74 -14.92 1.31
C GLU A 160 -1.31 -14.40 1.47
N PHE A 161 -0.81 -13.61 0.51
CA PHE A 161 0.49 -12.95 0.66
C PHE A 161 0.52 -12.07 1.91
N CYS A 162 -0.48 -11.23 2.11
CA CYS A 162 -0.59 -10.37 3.28
C CYS A 162 -0.57 -11.16 4.58
N LYS A 163 -1.37 -12.22 4.67
CA LYS A 163 -1.40 -13.13 5.84
C LYS A 163 -0.05 -13.81 6.05
N GLY A 164 0.60 -14.26 4.98
CA GLY A 164 1.93 -14.90 5.03
C GLY A 164 3.05 -13.97 5.50
N THR A 165 2.85 -12.65 5.49
CA THR A 165 3.79 -11.70 6.11
C THR A 165 3.62 -11.54 7.63
N PHE A 166 2.51 -12.06 8.18
CA PHE A 166 2.21 -12.04 9.60
C PHE A 166 2.82 -13.26 10.30
N PRO A 167 3.36 -13.14 11.54
CA PRO A 167 4.04 -14.26 12.18
C PRO A 167 3.05 -15.37 12.54
N ASN A 168 3.35 -16.60 12.15
CA ASN A 168 2.45 -17.75 12.29
C ASN A 168 2.07 -18.07 13.75
N GLU A 169 2.90 -17.68 14.72
CA GLU A 169 2.64 -17.92 16.14
C GLU A 169 1.71 -16.87 16.76
N LEU A 170 1.31 -15.85 16.00
CA LEU A 170 0.44 -14.78 16.45
C LEU A 170 -0.93 -14.88 15.76
N SER A 171 -1.94 -14.33 16.42
CA SER A 171 -3.26 -14.09 15.84
C SER A 171 -3.79 -12.76 16.34
N LEU A 172 -4.82 -12.25 15.66
CA LEU A 172 -5.60 -11.08 16.07
C LEU A 172 -6.85 -11.48 16.88
N ASN A 173 -6.94 -12.74 17.32
CA ASN A 173 -8.04 -13.23 18.13
C ASN A 173 -8.24 -12.37 19.39
N GLY A 174 -9.49 -12.00 19.66
CA GLY A 174 -9.86 -11.16 20.78
C GLY A 174 -9.65 -9.65 20.54
N LEU A 175 -9.13 -9.23 19.39
CA LEU A 175 -9.06 -7.81 19.01
C LEU A 175 -10.30 -7.42 18.19
N LYS A 176 -10.92 -6.32 18.57
CA LYS A 176 -11.94 -5.62 17.79
C LYS A 176 -11.29 -4.45 17.03
N VAL A 177 -11.36 -4.50 15.70
CA VAL A 177 -10.72 -3.53 14.81
C VAL A 177 -11.77 -2.85 13.94
N VAL A 178 -11.75 -1.52 13.92
CA VAL A 178 -12.47 -0.75 12.90
C VAL A 178 -11.53 -0.51 11.72
N VAL A 179 -11.96 -0.84 10.51
CA VAL A 179 -11.18 -0.60 9.29
C VAL A 179 -11.97 0.30 8.34
N ASP A 180 -11.35 1.42 7.95
CA ASP A 180 -11.84 2.36 6.95
C ASP A 180 -11.05 2.19 5.67
N CYS A 181 -11.74 1.75 4.61
CA CYS A 181 -11.12 1.48 3.31
C CYS A 181 -11.30 2.63 2.30
N ALA A 182 -11.76 3.80 2.75
CA ALA A 182 -11.94 5.01 1.93
C ALA A 182 -12.89 4.87 0.72
N ASN A 183 -13.76 3.86 0.73
CA ASN A 183 -14.48 3.36 -0.45
C ASN A 183 -13.53 3.11 -1.64
N GLY A 184 -12.26 2.78 -1.36
CA GLY A 184 -11.18 2.62 -2.32
C GLY A 184 -10.88 1.17 -2.64
N ALA A 185 -9.71 0.92 -3.22
CA ALA A 185 -9.27 -0.37 -3.74
C ALA A 185 -9.19 -1.48 -2.69
N THR A 186 -9.10 -1.14 -1.41
CA THR A 186 -8.91 -2.08 -0.30
C THR A 186 -10.22 -2.60 0.31
N TYR A 187 -11.40 -2.14 -0.18
CA TYR A 187 -12.71 -2.43 0.42
C TYR A 187 -13.03 -3.91 0.65
N HIS A 188 -12.53 -4.79 -0.22
CA HIS A 188 -12.72 -6.25 -0.15
C HIS A 188 -11.43 -7.01 0.22
N ILE A 189 -10.33 -6.29 0.46
CA ILE A 189 -9.04 -6.87 0.81
C ILE A 189 -8.77 -6.70 2.30
N ALA A 190 -8.77 -5.45 2.77
CA ALA A 190 -8.38 -5.10 4.14
C ALA A 190 -9.25 -5.77 5.21
N PRO A 191 -10.59 -5.78 5.10
CA PRO A 191 -11.42 -6.47 6.08
C PRO A 191 -11.17 -7.97 6.09
N ASN A 192 -10.94 -8.59 4.93
CA ASN A 192 -10.75 -10.04 4.82
C ASN A 192 -9.41 -10.48 5.41
N VAL A 193 -8.31 -9.77 5.13
CA VAL A 193 -7.01 -10.02 5.77
C VAL A 193 -7.14 -10.01 7.30
N LEU A 194 -7.80 -8.99 7.87
CA LEU A 194 -7.94 -8.85 9.31
C LEU A 194 -8.84 -9.94 9.93
N ARG A 195 -9.96 -10.29 9.28
CA ARG A 195 -10.87 -11.36 9.73
C ARG A 195 -10.18 -12.72 9.70
N GLU A 196 -9.46 -13.03 8.64
CA GLU A 196 -8.76 -14.31 8.48
C GLU A 196 -7.58 -14.46 9.44
N LEU A 197 -7.00 -13.34 9.92
CA LEU A 197 -6.04 -13.33 11.01
C LEU A 197 -6.69 -13.43 12.42
N GLY A 198 -8.03 -13.45 12.51
CA GLY A 198 -8.79 -13.70 13.73
C GLY A 198 -9.42 -12.46 14.39
N ALA A 199 -9.31 -11.27 13.80
CA ALA A 199 -9.90 -10.07 14.39
C ALA A 199 -11.44 -10.05 14.24
N THR A 200 -12.13 -9.45 15.21
CA THR A 200 -13.50 -8.98 15.02
C THR A 200 -13.45 -7.66 14.25
N VAL A 201 -13.92 -7.65 13.00
CA VAL A 201 -13.75 -6.50 12.10
C VAL A 201 -15.05 -5.75 11.86
N ILE A 202 -15.01 -4.45 12.10
CA ILE A 202 -16.07 -3.50 11.76
C ILE A 202 -15.56 -2.68 10.58
N ALA A 203 -16.14 -2.91 9.40
CA ALA A 203 -15.72 -2.26 8.17
C ALA A 203 -16.56 -1.00 7.92
N ILE A 204 -15.90 0.12 7.61
CA ILE A 204 -16.51 1.36 7.13
C ILE A 204 -15.81 1.78 5.83
N GLY A 205 -16.44 2.65 5.04
CA GLY A 205 -15.88 3.04 3.74
C GLY A 205 -15.60 1.83 2.84
N CYS A 206 -16.53 0.86 2.80
CA CYS A 206 -16.38 -0.40 2.06
C CYS A 206 -17.49 -0.62 1.03
N GLU A 207 -18.24 0.42 0.67
CA GLU A 207 -19.37 0.38 -0.26
C GLU A 207 -19.12 1.34 -1.43
N PRO A 208 -18.11 1.04 -2.29
CA PRO A 208 -17.78 1.92 -3.41
C PRO A 208 -18.93 2.00 -4.41
N ASN A 209 -19.28 3.23 -4.82
CA ASN A 209 -20.30 3.49 -5.84
C ASN A 209 -19.75 4.19 -7.10
N GLY A 210 -18.44 4.37 -7.17
CA GLY A 210 -17.76 5.05 -8.28
C GLY A 210 -17.44 6.53 -8.02
N VAL A 211 -18.14 7.18 -7.09
CA VAL A 211 -18.02 8.63 -6.83
C VAL A 211 -17.75 8.99 -5.36
N ASN A 212 -17.86 8.03 -4.43
CA ASN A 212 -17.68 8.23 -2.99
C ASN A 212 -16.28 7.90 -2.45
N ILE A 213 -15.28 7.72 -3.32
CA ILE A 213 -13.90 7.43 -2.90
C ILE A 213 -13.31 8.64 -2.18
N ASN A 214 -12.67 8.40 -1.02
CA ASN A 214 -12.06 9.41 -0.13
C ASN A 214 -13.03 10.51 0.37
N GLU A 215 -14.34 10.37 0.15
CA GLU A 215 -15.34 11.36 0.56
C GLU A 215 -15.66 11.20 2.05
N GLU A 216 -15.12 12.09 2.89
CA GLU A 216 -15.31 12.11 4.35
C GLU A 216 -14.89 10.81 5.08
N VAL A 217 -14.03 10.02 4.43
CA VAL A 217 -13.51 8.75 4.93
C VAL A 217 -12.02 8.58 4.57
N GLY A 218 -11.39 7.57 5.14
CA GLY A 218 -10.04 7.13 4.80
C GLY A 218 -8.91 7.89 5.50
N ALA A 219 -7.68 7.67 5.04
CA ALA A 219 -6.48 8.20 5.69
C ALA A 219 -6.42 9.75 5.72
N THR A 220 -7.10 10.41 4.77
CA THR A 220 -7.22 11.87 4.69
C THR A 220 -8.25 12.44 5.66
N ASP A 221 -9.30 11.67 5.98
CA ASP A 221 -10.35 12.07 6.92
C ASP A 221 -10.71 10.93 7.87
N VAL A 222 -10.12 10.96 9.07
CA VAL A 222 -10.29 9.90 10.07
C VAL A 222 -11.46 10.17 11.03
N ARG A 223 -12.26 11.22 10.83
CA ARG A 223 -13.32 11.60 11.79
C ARG A 223 -14.35 10.49 11.94
N ALA A 224 -14.79 9.90 10.83
CA ALA A 224 -15.69 8.75 10.82
C ALA A 224 -15.09 7.53 11.55
N LEU A 225 -13.81 7.25 11.30
CA LEU A 225 -13.07 6.18 11.98
C LEU A 225 -12.99 6.42 13.50
N GLN A 226 -12.63 7.63 13.94
CA GLN A 226 -12.53 7.98 15.36
C GLN A 226 -13.88 7.80 16.07
N ALA A 227 -14.95 8.33 15.47
CA ALA A 227 -16.30 8.20 16.01
C ALA A 227 -16.70 6.72 16.13
N ARG A 228 -16.42 5.91 15.10
CA ARG A 228 -16.75 4.47 15.10
C ARG A 228 -15.92 3.69 16.12
N VAL A 229 -14.63 3.97 16.26
CA VAL A 229 -13.76 3.33 17.27
C VAL A 229 -14.32 3.54 18.68
N LEU A 230 -14.69 4.77 19.02
CA LEU A 230 -15.26 5.12 20.32
C LEU A 230 -16.62 4.46 20.55
N ALA A 231 -17.52 4.52 19.55
CA ALA A 231 -18.86 3.95 19.64
C ALA A 231 -18.83 2.42 19.86
N GLU A 232 -17.92 1.73 19.17
CA GLU A 232 -17.82 0.27 19.21
C GLU A 232 -16.92 -0.25 20.34
N LYS A 233 -16.27 0.67 21.08
CA LYS A 233 -15.20 0.37 22.04
C LYS A 233 -14.16 -0.56 21.42
N ALA A 234 -13.73 -0.22 20.20
CA ALA A 234 -12.75 -1.01 19.47
C ALA A 234 -11.34 -0.79 20.03
N ASP A 235 -10.49 -1.81 19.91
CA ASP A 235 -9.11 -1.76 20.40
C ASP A 235 -8.23 -0.85 19.54
N LEU A 236 -8.54 -0.77 18.23
CA LEU A 236 -7.86 0.12 17.28
C LEU A 236 -8.71 0.41 16.05
N GLY A 237 -8.40 1.52 15.38
CA GLY A 237 -8.87 1.89 14.05
C GLY A 237 -7.76 1.93 13.03
N ILE A 238 -8.02 1.48 11.81
CA ILE A 238 -7.12 1.55 10.65
C ILE A 238 -7.83 2.31 9.54
N ALA A 239 -7.24 3.38 9.04
CA ALA A 239 -7.71 4.11 7.86
C ALA A 239 -6.70 3.98 6.73
N LEU A 240 -7.18 3.51 5.58
CA LEU A 240 -6.45 3.41 4.32
C LEU A 240 -6.86 4.56 3.40
N ASP A 241 -6.06 4.89 2.40
CA ASP A 241 -6.47 5.80 1.33
C ASP A 241 -7.02 5.04 0.11
N GLY A 242 -7.48 5.80 -0.90
CA GLY A 242 -8.19 5.29 -2.06
C GLY A 242 -7.50 4.14 -2.81
N ASP A 243 -6.18 4.09 -2.85
CA ASP A 243 -5.42 3.00 -3.49
C ASP A 243 -4.61 2.13 -2.52
N GLY A 244 -4.75 2.37 -1.21
CA GLY A 244 -4.17 1.53 -0.17
C GLY A 244 -2.65 1.60 -0.05
N ASP A 245 -2.02 2.71 -0.46
CA ASP A 245 -0.59 2.94 -0.27
C ASP A 245 -0.27 3.73 1.02
N ARG A 246 -1.30 4.31 1.66
CA ARG A 246 -1.20 5.01 2.96
C ARG A 246 -2.00 4.33 4.05
N VAL A 247 -1.53 4.55 5.28
CA VAL A 247 -2.20 4.13 6.50
C VAL A 247 -2.13 5.18 7.58
N ILE A 248 -3.25 5.37 8.26
CA ILE A 248 -3.35 6.11 9.52
C ILE A 248 -4.02 5.18 10.54
N MET A 249 -3.58 5.25 11.79
CA MET A 249 -4.20 4.46 12.87
C MET A 249 -4.71 5.35 13.98
N VAL A 250 -5.81 4.90 14.56
CA VAL A 250 -6.52 5.52 15.69
C VAL A 250 -6.48 4.54 16.85
N ASP A 251 -6.09 4.98 18.05
CA ASP A 251 -6.15 4.11 19.24
C ASP A 251 -7.56 4.03 19.83
N HIS A 252 -7.78 3.12 20.78
CA HIS A 252 -9.04 2.93 21.50
C HIS A 252 -9.62 4.20 22.18
N GLU A 253 -8.82 5.23 22.42
CA GLU A 253 -9.25 6.52 22.97
C GLU A 253 -9.67 7.51 21.86
N GLY A 254 -9.64 7.08 20.60
CA GLY A 254 -9.95 7.92 19.45
C GLY A 254 -8.80 8.84 19.03
N ASN A 255 -7.58 8.68 19.55
CA ASN A 255 -6.48 9.55 19.19
C ASN A 255 -5.82 9.11 17.88
N LYS A 256 -5.68 10.05 16.93
CA LYS A 256 -4.85 9.87 15.73
C LYS A 256 -3.38 9.83 16.14
N GLY A 257 -2.72 8.70 15.96
CA GLY A 257 -1.28 8.62 16.16
C GLY A 257 -0.53 8.87 14.85
N ARG A 258 0.62 9.57 14.94
CA ARG A 258 1.64 9.54 13.89
C ARG A 258 2.46 8.27 14.10
N TRP A 259 1.87 7.13 13.78
CA TRP A 259 2.50 5.83 14.00
C TRP A 259 3.58 5.62 12.93
N ARG A 260 4.86 5.72 13.32
CA ARG A 260 5.92 5.04 12.58
C ARG A 260 5.87 3.55 12.92
N SER A 261 6.40 2.68 12.04
CA SER A 261 6.53 1.22 12.24
C SER A 261 6.96 0.85 13.66
N ASP A 262 7.82 1.68 14.25
CA ASP A 262 8.48 1.58 15.54
C ASP A 262 7.65 2.11 16.74
N HIS A 263 6.62 2.95 16.54
CA HIS A 263 5.83 3.55 17.63
C HIS A 263 4.69 2.66 18.15
N VAL A 264 4.28 1.72 17.31
CA VAL A 264 3.21 0.76 17.58
C VAL A 264 3.55 -0.17 18.78
N TYR A 265 4.83 -0.35 19.06
CA TYR A 265 5.36 -1.18 20.15
C TYR A 265 5.09 -0.65 21.57
N HIS A 266 4.93 0.67 21.75
CA HIS A 266 4.96 1.28 23.08
C HIS A 266 3.57 1.56 23.69
N ARG A 267 2.53 1.81 22.88
CA ARG A 267 1.21 2.24 23.40
C ARG A 267 0.28 1.09 23.77
N ALA A 268 0.37 -0.06 23.08
CA ALA A 268 -0.38 -1.28 23.44
C ALA A 268 -0.01 -1.83 24.83
N ARG A 269 1.12 -1.41 25.41
CA ARG A 269 1.50 -1.74 26.79
C ARG A 269 0.70 -1.01 27.86
N ARG A 270 -0.04 0.06 27.52
CA ARG A 270 -0.79 0.87 28.49
C ARG A 270 -2.28 0.51 28.61
N ALA A 271 -2.85 -0.22 27.64
CA ALA A 271 -4.28 -0.45 27.53
C ALA A 271 -4.81 -1.76 28.16
N ALA A 272 -3.99 -2.53 28.88
CA ALA A 272 -4.42 -3.79 29.51
C ALA A 272 -4.44 -3.68 31.06
N PRO A 273 -5.62 -3.54 31.70
CA PRO A 273 -5.77 -3.73 33.13
C PRO A 273 -6.04 -5.21 33.47
N GLY A 274 -5.33 -5.74 34.47
CA GLY A 274 -5.71 -6.98 35.16
C GLY A 274 -4.88 -8.23 34.82
N ALA A 275 -3.79 -8.43 35.57
CA ALA A 275 -3.29 -9.76 35.88
C ALA A 275 -2.59 -9.71 37.24
N THR A 276 -3.31 -10.12 38.28
CA THR A 276 -2.81 -10.31 39.64
C THR A 276 -1.81 -11.46 39.65
N ALA A 277 -0.54 -11.18 39.99
CA ALA A 277 0.46 -12.21 40.26
C ALA A 277 1.06 -12.00 41.66
N ARG A 278 0.80 -12.98 42.53
CA ARG A 278 1.27 -13.10 43.92
C ARG A 278 2.76 -12.80 44.06
N ARG A 279 3.11 -12.05 45.11
CA ARG A 279 4.49 -11.88 45.59
C ARG A 279 4.95 -13.17 46.33
N ARG A 280 6.15 -13.64 46.01
CA ARG A 280 7.06 -14.28 46.97
C ARG A 280 8.37 -13.48 46.93
N GLY A 281 8.88 -13.15 48.12
CA GLY A 281 10.02 -12.26 48.35
C GLY A 281 11.39 -12.96 48.29
N GLY A 282 12.43 -12.17 48.49
CA GLY A 282 13.82 -12.58 48.66
C GLY A 282 14.82 -11.64 47.97
N ASP A 283 15.29 -10.64 48.73
CA ASP A 283 16.67 -10.12 48.93
C ASP A 283 17.81 -10.73 48.08
N ALA A 284 18.95 -10.09 47.75
CA ALA A 284 19.56 -8.77 47.95
C ALA A 284 20.78 -8.68 46.98
N ASP A 285 21.30 -7.46 46.80
CA ASP A 285 22.67 -7.04 46.45
C ASP A 285 23.53 -7.79 45.40
N GLU A 286 23.95 -7.05 44.35
CA GLU A 286 25.38 -6.94 44.03
C GLU A 286 25.70 -5.70 43.17
N GLN A 287 26.88 -5.15 43.44
CA GLN A 287 27.38 -3.83 43.06
C GLN A 287 28.44 -3.94 41.94
N TYR A 288 28.48 -2.90 41.08
CA TYR A 288 29.59 -2.43 40.21
C TYR A 288 30.24 -3.32 39.13
N GLY A 289 30.40 -2.71 37.94
CA GLY A 289 31.33 -3.19 36.90
C GLY A 289 31.09 -2.56 35.53
N ALA A 290 31.57 -1.33 35.33
CA ALA A 290 31.67 -0.74 33.99
C ALA A 290 32.79 -1.43 33.22
N GLY A 291 32.42 -2.23 32.22
CA GLY A 291 33.33 -2.83 31.24
C GLY A 291 33.06 -2.27 29.85
N ALA A 292 33.99 -1.47 29.35
CA ALA A 292 34.03 -0.99 27.98
C ALA A 292 34.13 -2.17 27.00
N GLY A 293 33.28 -2.19 25.96
CA GLY A 293 33.40 -3.19 24.90
C GLY A 293 32.08 -3.62 24.25
N ALA A 294 31.32 -2.68 23.66
CA ALA A 294 30.29 -3.02 22.67
C ALA A 294 29.84 -1.79 21.85
N GLN A 295 30.77 -0.86 21.57
CA GLN A 295 30.48 0.38 20.82
C GLN A 295 31.21 0.42 19.46
N ALA A 296 31.70 -0.71 18.99
CA ALA A 296 32.42 -0.85 17.72
C ALA A 296 31.81 -1.97 16.87
N ALA A 297 30.61 -1.75 16.32
CA ALA A 297 30.07 -2.54 15.22
C ALA A 297 28.85 -1.89 14.52
N TRP A 298 28.71 -0.56 14.46
CA TRP A 298 27.56 0.10 13.80
C TRP A 298 27.92 1.45 13.16
N HIS A 299 29.14 1.61 12.62
CA HIS A 299 29.62 2.87 12.04
C HIS A 299 30.36 2.75 10.70
N SER A 300 29.98 1.82 9.82
CA SER A 300 30.61 1.69 8.49
C SER A 300 29.67 1.74 7.29
N VAL A 301 28.38 2.07 7.46
CA VAL A 301 27.44 2.15 6.33
C VAL A 301 26.61 3.43 6.50
N TRP A 302 27.00 4.48 5.74
CA TRP A 302 26.38 5.81 5.53
C TRP A 302 26.76 6.96 6.50
N PRO A 303 27.66 7.89 6.08
CA PRO A 303 27.84 9.18 6.72
C PRO A 303 26.87 10.23 6.14
N GLY A 304 26.23 11.00 7.01
CA GLY A 304 25.67 12.30 6.66
C GLY A 304 24.14 12.40 6.61
N ARG A 305 23.51 12.54 7.79
CA ARG A 305 22.36 13.44 8.05
C ARG A 305 22.10 13.46 9.57
N LYS A 306 22.45 14.57 10.22
CA LYS A 306 22.13 14.87 11.63
C LYS A 306 20.72 15.46 11.72
N TRP A 307 19.80 14.88 12.50
CA TRP A 307 18.64 15.61 13.03
C TRP A 307 18.21 15.11 14.43
N ALA A 308 18.52 15.94 15.42
CA ALA A 308 17.92 16.21 16.75
C ALA A 308 17.25 15.09 17.59
N THR A 309 18.06 14.57 18.52
CA THR A 309 17.89 14.30 19.96
C THR A 309 16.53 14.08 20.65
N ALA A 310 16.50 12.91 21.29
CA ALA A 310 15.82 12.47 22.51
C ALA A 310 15.63 13.50 23.65
N THR A 311 14.45 13.45 24.29
CA THR A 311 14.32 13.58 25.75
C THR A 311 13.16 12.69 26.24
N CYS A 312 13.32 12.14 27.44
CA CYS A 312 12.35 11.34 28.22
C CYS A 312 12.43 9.81 28.05
N TRP A 313 13.57 9.23 28.44
CA TRP A 313 13.66 7.81 28.77
C TRP A 313 14.57 7.57 29.99
N LYS A 314 14.03 7.79 31.19
CA LYS A 314 14.48 7.13 32.42
C LYS A 314 13.22 6.82 33.23
N ASN A 315 13.10 5.58 33.70
CA ASN A 315 11.98 4.99 34.46
C ASN A 315 10.84 4.36 33.65
N CYS A 316 11.04 3.14 33.16
CA CYS A 316 9.99 2.10 33.16
C CYS A 316 10.55 0.72 32.78
N ARG A 317 11.36 0.12 33.67
CA ARG A 317 11.60 -1.32 33.70
C ARG A 317 10.76 -1.93 34.81
N LYS A 318 9.78 -2.76 34.46
CA LYS A 318 9.49 -4.11 35.02
C LYS A 318 8.02 -4.51 34.75
N LYS A 319 7.85 -5.75 34.27
CA LYS A 319 6.63 -6.58 34.14
C LYS A 319 5.66 -6.31 32.96
N ALA A 320 5.72 -7.19 31.95
CA ALA A 320 4.65 -7.68 31.05
C ALA A 320 5.29 -8.38 29.82
N GLY A 321 4.67 -9.42 29.24
CA GLY A 321 5.23 -10.40 28.29
C GLY A 321 5.48 -9.94 26.85
N ALA A 322 6.20 -10.74 26.06
CA ALA A 322 6.75 -10.41 24.74
C ALA A 322 5.79 -10.60 23.55
N SER A 323 4.61 -11.21 23.76
CA SER A 323 3.71 -11.67 22.68
C SER A 323 2.93 -10.52 22.01
N ALA A 324 2.22 -9.67 22.77
CA ALA A 324 1.50 -8.51 22.22
C ALA A 324 2.40 -7.44 21.55
N ARG A 325 3.71 -7.53 21.80
CA ARG A 325 4.72 -6.58 21.31
C ARG A 325 5.15 -6.82 19.86
N LYS A 326 4.95 -8.03 19.31
CA LYS A 326 5.26 -8.36 17.91
C LYS A 326 4.05 -8.19 16.98
N THR A 327 2.84 -8.45 17.47
CA THR A 327 1.59 -8.47 16.70
C THR A 327 1.30 -7.17 15.96
N LEU A 328 1.59 -6.04 16.62
CA LEU A 328 1.15 -4.72 16.19
C LEU A 328 2.20 -4.02 15.28
N VAL A 329 3.50 -4.25 15.51
CA VAL A 329 4.59 -3.77 14.61
C VAL A 329 4.51 -4.47 13.23
N THR A 330 3.99 -5.69 13.17
CA THR A 330 3.87 -6.44 11.92
C THR A 330 2.66 -6.01 11.07
N LEU A 331 1.64 -5.42 11.69
CA LEU A 331 0.50 -4.79 10.99
C LEU A 331 0.95 -3.63 10.09
N PHE A 332 2.04 -2.93 10.47
CA PHE A 332 2.63 -1.84 9.67
C PHE A 332 3.39 -2.35 8.44
N CYS A 333 3.88 -3.59 8.49
CA CYS A 333 4.57 -4.23 7.39
C CYS A 333 3.63 -4.62 6.25
N TRP A 334 2.34 -4.82 6.52
CA TRP A 334 1.34 -5.17 5.51
C TRP A 334 1.18 -4.11 4.39
N ILE A 335 1.32 -2.82 4.74
CA ILE A 335 1.09 -1.69 3.81
C ILE A 335 2.43 -1.14 3.28
N LYS A 336 3.50 -1.21 4.09
CA LYS A 336 4.81 -0.66 3.71
C LYS A 336 5.89 -1.68 3.36
N ARG A 337 5.86 -2.96 3.75
CA ARG A 337 6.94 -3.89 3.33
C ARG A 337 7.01 -4.12 1.82
N PRO A 338 5.91 -4.15 1.04
CA PRO A 338 6.04 -4.19 -0.41
C PRO A 338 6.77 -2.96 -0.97
N LEU A 339 6.85 -1.85 -0.22
CA LEU A 339 7.57 -0.63 -0.58
C LEU A 339 8.96 -0.52 0.09
N ALA A 340 9.15 -1.10 1.28
CA ALA A 340 10.38 -0.96 2.07
C ALA A 340 11.39 -2.11 1.85
N THR A 341 10.99 -3.19 1.21
CA THR A 341 11.93 -4.15 0.59
C THR A 341 12.24 -3.77 -0.87
N VAL A 342 11.77 -2.58 -1.30
CA VAL A 342 11.67 -2.10 -2.68
C VAL A 342 12.18 -0.63 -2.81
N LEU A 343 12.69 -0.04 -1.72
CA LEU A 343 13.35 1.28 -1.68
C LEU A 343 14.78 1.17 -1.13
#